data_AF-A0A499URB3-F1
#
_entry.id   AF-A0A499URB3-F1
#
_cell.length_a   1.000
_cell.length_b   1.000
_cell.length_c   1.000
_cell.angle_alpha   90.00
_cell.angle_beta   90.00
_cell.angle_gamma   90.00
#
_symmetry.space_group_name_H-M   'P 1'
#
loop_
_entity.id
_entity.type
_entity.pdbx_description
1 polymer ?
#
loop_
_entity_poly.entity_id
_entity_poly.type
_entity_poly.pdbx_seq_one_letter_code
_entity_poly.pdbx_strand_id
1 'polypeptide(L)'
;MAPIPGPLNAPGQWRRKYTVQGAAPEAPHPPPTTNSRRTPATTTHPHPHPQAAPASRTRTHQAPEQPPPPPHPHPHPHPHPHTAEPAPTTNSRRTPPRTRTQRNPHPPNDHPQEAPMATEPDLIAQARAWLAEDPDPETRDELSKLLQATTDAADAAQDAEGTEAAQDAQDAQDAFDEIADRFSGMLQFGTAGLRGELGAGPMRMNRAVVIRAAAGLAAYLRKHHDQGLVVIGYDARYKSTDFARDTAAVMTGAGFRAAVLPRPLPTPVLAFAIRHLGAVAGIEVTASHNPPRDNGYKVYLGDGSQIVPPVDAEIAAEIAAIRSLNDVPRPDSGWETLNDDVLDAYLARTDAVLTPGSPRNARVVYTPLHGVGRETLTAAFARAGFPAPAVVPEQAEPDPAFPTVAFPNPEEPGAMDLAFATARKVAPDIIIANDPDADRCAVAVPTITNPTAPRTPPAGGCCAVTRSAPCSPPTSSTSAPVAPSRPRSSPRRCSPGSRRTPGSRTPRR
;
A
#
# COMPACT_ATOMS: atom_id res chain seq x y z
N MET A 1 -29.16 24.65 54.48
CA MET A 1 -28.85 23.36 53.79
C MET A 1 -28.19 23.70 52.47
N ALA A 2 -27.18 22.95 52.05
CA ALA A 2 -26.57 23.12 50.73
C ALA A 2 -27.37 22.31 49.68
N PRO A 3 -27.45 22.76 48.41
CA PRO A 3 -27.92 21.91 47.32
C PRO A 3 -26.93 20.76 47.07
N ILE A 4 -27.46 19.61 46.65
CA ILE A 4 -26.68 18.41 46.35
C ILE A 4 -25.85 18.67 45.07
N PRO A 5 -24.55 18.32 45.02
CA PRO A 5 -23.79 18.42 43.79
C PRO A 5 -24.34 17.46 42.73
N GLY A 6 -24.70 18.00 41.57
CA GLY A 6 -25.02 17.21 40.37
C GLY A 6 -23.80 16.42 39.87
N PRO A 7 -24.01 15.43 38.97
CA PRO A 7 -22.93 14.58 38.49
C PRO A 7 -21.84 15.37 37.78
N LEU A 8 -20.58 15.04 38.11
CA LEU A 8 -19.38 15.53 37.45
C LEU A 8 -19.23 14.92 36.04
N ASN A 9 -18.44 15.60 35.20
CA ASN A 9 -18.12 15.28 33.81
C ASN A 9 -19.21 15.58 32.78
N ALA A 10 -19.03 16.70 32.04
CA ALA A 10 -19.61 16.84 30.71
C ALA A 10 -18.86 15.91 29.73
N PRO A 11 -19.53 15.04 28.97
CA PRO A 11 -18.86 13.97 28.22
C PRO A 11 -18.33 14.39 26.85
N GLY A 12 -17.21 13.78 26.45
CA GLY A 12 -17.06 13.30 25.08
C GLY A 12 -16.48 14.23 24.01
N GLN A 13 -15.56 15.14 24.34
CA GLN A 13 -14.60 15.58 23.32
C GLN A 13 -13.60 14.46 23.02
N TRP A 14 -13.34 14.25 21.72
CA TRP A 14 -12.37 13.29 21.18
C TRP A 14 -11.36 14.04 20.31
N ARG A 15 -10.13 13.53 20.19
CA ARG A 15 -9.13 14.06 19.24
C ARG A 15 -8.49 12.92 18.45
N ARG A 16 -8.43 13.08 17.12
CA ARG A 16 -7.51 12.33 16.26
C ARG A 16 -6.09 12.62 16.75
N LYS A 17 -5.32 11.56 16.98
CA LYS A 17 -3.99 11.63 17.59
C LYS A 17 -2.89 11.26 16.61
N TYR A 18 -3.14 10.27 15.75
CA TYR A 18 -2.23 9.78 14.72
C TYR A 18 -3.00 9.27 13.50
N THR A 19 -2.32 9.29 12.35
CA THR A 19 -2.62 8.48 11.17
C THR A 19 -1.35 7.73 10.80
N VAL A 20 -1.47 6.49 10.35
CA VAL A 20 -0.36 5.65 9.88
C VAL A 20 -0.76 5.05 8.54
N GLN A 21 0.13 5.09 7.54
CA GLN A 21 0.00 4.34 6.30
C GLN A 21 0.91 3.10 6.35
N GLY A 22 0.37 1.94 6.00
CA GLY A 22 1.03 0.64 6.04
C GLY A 22 1.85 0.35 4.79
N ALA A 23 3.12 0.75 4.78
CA ALA A 23 4.10 0.17 3.88
C ALA A 23 4.61 -1.17 4.42
N ALA A 24 5.09 -2.05 3.52
CA ALA A 24 5.81 -3.27 3.93
C ALA A 24 7.06 -2.90 4.75
N PRO A 25 7.41 -3.65 5.81
CA PRO A 25 8.55 -3.32 6.66
C PRO A 25 9.87 -3.54 5.92
N GLU A 26 10.75 -2.54 5.96
CA GLU A 26 12.12 -2.63 5.41
C GLU A 26 12.84 -3.89 5.92
N ALA A 27 13.54 -4.58 5.01
CA ALA A 27 14.30 -5.77 5.36
C ALA A 27 15.47 -5.42 6.30
N PRO A 28 15.73 -6.21 7.37
CA PRO A 28 16.89 -5.98 8.22
C PRO A 28 18.18 -6.18 7.40
N HIS A 29 19.11 -5.23 7.47
CA HIS A 29 20.38 -5.30 6.76
C HIS A 29 21.13 -6.61 7.08
N PRO A 30 21.78 -7.25 6.10
CA PRO A 30 22.62 -8.42 6.36
C PRO A 30 23.80 -8.04 7.28
N PRO A 31 24.22 -8.94 8.19
CA PRO A 31 25.33 -8.67 9.08
C PRO A 31 26.66 -8.53 8.30
N PRO A 32 27.59 -7.66 8.74
CA PRO A 32 28.83 -7.41 8.03
C PRO A 32 29.73 -8.66 7.97
N THR A 33 30.20 -9.00 6.77
CA THR A 33 31.00 -10.19 6.51
C THR A 33 32.47 -10.01 6.97
N THR A 34 32.76 -10.47 8.19
CA THR A 34 34.12 -10.45 8.76
C THR A 34 35.03 -11.54 8.16
N ASN A 35 35.62 -11.21 7.02
CA ASN A 35 36.59 -12.07 6.33
C ASN A 35 37.87 -12.26 7.16
N SER A 36 38.09 -13.46 7.71
CA SER A 36 39.34 -13.80 8.40
C SER A 36 39.79 -15.23 8.11
N ARG A 37 40.99 -15.37 7.53
CA ARG A 37 41.67 -16.66 7.34
C ARG A 37 42.51 -17.00 8.56
N ARG A 38 42.39 -18.22 9.09
CA ARG A 38 43.51 -19.02 9.67
C ARG A 38 43.11 -20.48 9.83
N THR A 39 44.07 -21.36 9.65
CA THR A 39 43.99 -22.82 9.84
C THR A 39 45.08 -23.24 10.86
N PRO A 40 45.24 -24.54 11.18
CA PRO A 40 44.34 -25.31 12.04
C PRO A 40 45.08 -25.83 13.31
N ALA A 41 44.35 -26.48 14.23
CA ALA A 41 44.96 -27.21 15.35
C ALA A 41 44.19 -28.53 15.63
N THR A 42 44.92 -29.58 15.98
CA THR A 42 44.43 -30.97 16.07
C THR A 42 44.37 -31.47 17.52
N THR A 43 43.24 -32.06 17.93
CA THR A 43 43.18 -33.00 19.08
C THR A 43 42.04 -34.02 18.90
N THR A 44 42.14 -35.20 19.51
CA THR A 44 41.34 -36.40 19.20
C THR A 44 40.48 -36.92 20.37
N HIS A 45 39.20 -37.24 20.11
CA HIS A 45 38.36 -38.33 20.69
C HIS A 45 38.19 -38.46 22.23
N PRO A 46 37.26 -39.32 22.76
CA PRO A 46 36.20 -40.12 22.12
C PRO A 46 34.76 -39.88 22.67
N HIS A 47 33.77 -40.63 22.16
CA HIS A 47 32.39 -40.76 22.70
C HIS A 47 32.30 -41.52 24.03
N PRO A 48 31.13 -41.51 24.70
CA PRO A 48 30.25 -42.70 24.64
C PRO A 48 28.74 -42.44 24.45
N HIS A 49 28.00 -43.48 24.01
CA HIS A 49 26.53 -43.59 24.04
C HIS A 49 26.04 -44.26 25.35
N PRO A 50 24.75 -44.10 25.74
CA PRO A 50 23.70 -45.11 25.46
C PRO A 50 22.53 -44.49 24.63
N GLN A 51 21.62 -45.19 23.93
CA GLN A 51 20.74 -46.34 24.22
C GLN A 51 19.68 -46.09 25.32
N ALA A 52 18.40 -46.47 25.18
CA ALA A 52 17.61 -46.94 24.03
C ALA A 52 16.10 -46.77 24.33
N ALA A 53 15.22 -46.98 23.33
CA ALA A 53 13.77 -47.04 23.50
C ALA A 53 13.20 -48.33 22.87
N PRO A 54 12.14 -48.95 23.43
CA PRO A 54 11.53 -50.18 22.89
C PRO A 54 10.56 -49.90 21.73
N ALA A 55 10.47 -50.83 20.79
CA ALA A 55 9.67 -50.70 19.56
C ALA A 55 8.31 -51.41 19.63
N SER A 56 7.42 -51.15 18.65
CA SER A 56 6.31 -52.06 18.31
C SER A 56 5.82 -51.96 16.86
N ARG A 57 6.07 -53.05 16.12
CA ARG A 57 5.17 -53.71 15.15
C ARG A 57 4.66 -52.94 13.90
N THR A 58 5.45 -53.08 12.83
CA THR A 58 5.04 -53.72 11.55
C THR A 58 3.65 -53.42 10.95
N ARG A 59 3.65 -52.84 9.74
CA ARG A 59 3.05 -53.51 8.57
C ARG A 59 3.72 -53.08 7.26
N THR A 60 3.91 -54.03 6.36
CA THR A 60 4.46 -53.85 5.00
C THR A 60 3.33 -53.71 3.99
N HIS A 61 3.47 -52.80 3.01
CA HIS A 61 2.97 -53.00 1.65
C HIS A 61 3.88 -52.26 0.65
N GLN A 62 3.87 -52.70 -0.61
CA GLN A 62 4.84 -52.31 -1.64
C GLN A 62 4.46 -51.01 -2.35
N ALA A 63 5.46 -50.29 -2.85
CA ALA A 63 5.29 -49.23 -3.83
C ALA A 63 5.40 -49.80 -5.27
N PRO A 64 4.73 -49.20 -6.26
CA PRO A 64 5.03 -49.43 -7.69
C PRO A 64 6.23 -48.58 -8.13
N GLU A 65 7.08 -49.15 -8.99
CA GLU A 65 8.28 -48.49 -9.53
C GLU A 65 7.94 -47.52 -10.67
N GLN A 66 8.80 -46.51 -10.90
CA GLN A 66 8.73 -45.65 -12.08
C GLN A 66 9.70 -46.12 -13.19
N PRO A 67 9.36 -45.96 -14.48
CA PRO A 67 10.25 -46.30 -15.58
C PRO A 67 11.44 -45.32 -15.70
N PRO A 68 12.61 -45.77 -16.19
CA PRO A 68 13.81 -44.94 -16.30
C PRO A 68 13.75 -43.96 -17.50
N PRO A 69 14.47 -42.82 -17.44
CA PRO A 69 14.55 -41.85 -18.53
C PRO A 69 15.46 -42.32 -19.69
N PRO A 70 15.25 -41.81 -20.92
CA PRO A 70 16.11 -42.08 -22.07
C PRO A 70 17.47 -41.34 -21.99
N PRO A 71 18.52 -41.84 -22.68
CA PRO A 71 19.89 -41.31 -22.54
C PRO A 71 20.19 -40.07 -23.41
N HIS A 72 21.13 -39.23 -22.94
CA HIS A 72 21.70 -38.12 -23.71
C HIS A 72 22.76 -38.61 -24.74
N PRO A 73 22.85 -38.00 -25.94
CA PRO A 73 24.01 -38.11 -26.81
C PRO A 73 25.15 -37.15 -26.40
N HIS A 74 26.41 -37.55 -26.67
CA HIS A 74 27.63 -36.81 -26.33
C HIS A 74 28.10 -35.81 -27.43
N PRO A 75 28.99 -34.84 -27.11
CA PRO A 75 29.30 -33.70 -27.99
C PRO A 75 30.52 -33.90 -28.91
N HIS A 76 30.56 -33.16 -30.03
CA HIS A 76 31.70 -33.09 -30.97
C HIS A 76 31.81 -31.69 -31.65
N PRO A 77 32.97 -31.31 -32.26
CA PRO A 77 33.68 -30.11 -31.79
C PRO A 77 33.92 -28.97 -32.81
N HIS A 78 34.47 -27.85 -32.31
CA HIS A 78 35.01 -26.72 -33.08
C HIS A 78 36.24 -27.08 -33.94
N PRO A 79 36.45 -26.32 -35.04
CA PRO A 79 37.79 -25.90 -35.44
C PRO A 79 37.93 -24.38 -35.71
N HIS A 80 39.06 -23.83 -35.25
CA HIS A 80 39.73 -22.58 -35.70
C HIS A 80 40.95 -23.00 -36.58
N PRO A 81 41.91 -22.15 -37.08
CA PRO A 81 42.26 -20.75 -36.70
C PRO A 81 42.74 -19.82 -37.86
N HIS A 82 43.49 -18.74 -37.51
CA HIS A 82 44.31 -17.82 -38.34
C HIS A 82 43.53 -16.72 -39.11
N THR A 83 44.05 -15.49 -39.38
CA THR A 83 45.26 -14.68 -39.02
C THR A 83 44.98 -13.20 -39.45
N ALA A 84 45.67 -12.11 -39.05
CA ALA A 84 46.75 -11.80 -38.08
C ALA A 84 46.74 -10.27 -37.76
N GLU A 85 47.67 -9.81 -36.92
CA GLU A 85 48.02 -8.38 -36.64
C GLU A 85 49.39 -8.03 -37.27
N PRO A 86 49.83 -6.75 -37.41
CA PRO A 86 50.57 -6.10 -36.30
C PRO A 86 50.50 -4.55 -36.19
N ALA A 87 50.86 -4.01 -35.01
CA ALA A 87 51.24 -2.59 -34.79
C ALA A 87 52.77 -2.34 -35.04
N PRO A 88 53.35 -1.12 -34.85
CA PRO A 88 53.88 -0.76 -33.50
C PRO A 88 54.15 0.75 -33.13
N THR A 89 54.30 1.04 -31.82
CA THR A 89 55.24 2.04 -31.17
C THR A 89 55.13 3.57 -31.44
N THR A 90 55.54 4.54 -30.57
CA THR A 90 55.79 4.64 -29.09
C THR A 90 55.85 6.12 -28.57
N ASN A 91 55.06 6.43 -27.52
CA ASN A 91 55.39 7.17 -26.27
C ASN A 91 56.52 8.25 -26.17
N SER A 92 56.22 9.52 -25.80
CA SER A 92 56.79 10.24 -24.59
C SER A 92 56.57 11.78 -24.45
N ARG A 93 55.97 12.19 -23.30
CA ARG A 93 56.17 13.41 -22.44
C ARG A 93 56.67 14.79 -23.00
N ARG A 94 55.89 15.87 -22.78
CA ARG A 94 56.22 17.10 -21.97
C ARG A 94 55.09 18.16 -21.96
N THR A 95 55.13 19.10 -21.00
CA THR A 95 54.22 20.25 -20.72
C THR A 95 55.05 21.53 -20.44
N PRO A 96 54.47 22.75 -20.22
CA PRO A 96 53.06 23.20 -20.25
C PRO A 96 52.77 24.05 -21.53
N PRO A 97 52.28 25.33 -21.62
CA PRO A 97 51.97 26.42 -20.65
C PRO A 97 50.45 26.74 -20.53
N ARG A 98 50.04 28.02 -20.36
CA ARG A 98 48.66 28.55 -20.38
C ARG A 98 48.61 29.87 -21.16
N THR A 99 47.60 30.09 -22.03
CA THR A 99 47.21 31.46 -22.47
C THR A 99 45.79 31.55 -23.06
N ARG A 100 45.03 32.55 -22.57
CA ARG A 100 44.10 33.44 -23.30
C ARG A 100 42.98 32.84 -24.18
N THR A 101 41.82 32.67 -23.54
CA THR A 101 40.46 33.04 -24.02
C THR A 101 40.22 33.32 -25.52
N GLN A 102 39.38 32.48 -26.13
CA GLN A 102 38.40 32.88 -27.15
C GLN A 102 36.99 32.40 -26.71
N ARG A 103 35.93 32.91 -27.34
CA ARG A 103 34.53 32.62 -26.95
C ARG A 103 33.99 31.42 -27.74
N ASN A 104 33.33 30.48 -27.05
CA ASN A 104 32.43 29.55 -27.73
C ASN A 104 31.16 30.30 -28.19
N PRO A 105 30.57 29.99 -29.35
CA PRO A 105 29.20 30.35 -29.65
C PRO A 105 28.23 29.58 -28.72
N HIS A 106 27.02 30.12 -28.54
CA HIS A 106 25.93 29.38 -27.92
C HIS A 106 25.49 28.20 -28.82
N PRO A 107 25.09 27.04 -28.26
CA PRO A 107 24.19 26.14 -28.97
C PRO A 107 22.83 26.82 -29.15
N PRO A 108 22.02 26.45 -30.16
CA PRO A 108 20.66 26.94 -30.28
C PRO A 108 19.81 26.49 -29.07
N ASN A 109 18.86 27.33 -28.67
CA ASN A 109 17.77 26.90 -27.79
C ASN A 109 16.78 26.07 -28.61
N ASP A 110 17.03 24.76 -28.71
CA ASP A 110 15.98 23.81 -29.10
C ASP A 110 15.00 23.68 -27.93
N HIS A 111 14.07 24.64 -27.85
CA HIS A 111 12.84 24.45 -27.09
C HIS A 111 12.12 23.24 -27.70
N PRO A 112 11.65 22.26 -26.90
CA PRO A 112 10.84 21.18 -27.44
C PRO A 112 9.61 21.81 -28.10
N GLN A 113 9.42 21.54 -29.39
CA GLN A 113 8.19 21.93 -30.07
C GLN A 113 7.06 21.16 -29.40
N GLU A 114 6.08 21.89 -28.85
CA GLU A 114 4.82 21.28 -28.42
C GLU A 114 4.22 20.55 -29.62
N ALA A 115 3.83 19.29 -29.41
CA ALA A 115 3.15 18.54 -30.46
C ALA A 115 1.87 19.30 -30.84
N PRO A 116 1.53 19.40 -32.14
CA PRO A 116 0.29 20.04 -32.54
C PRO A 116 -0.88 19.34 -31.85
N MET A 117 -1.75 20.12 -31.19
CA MET A 117 -2.94 19.57 -30.55
C MET A 117 -3.75 18.79 -31.59
N ALA A 118 -4.23 17.60 -31.21
CA ALA A 118 -5.06 16.77 -32.08
C ALA A 118 -6.29 17.56 -32.53
N THR A 119 -6.63 17.48 -33.82
CA THR A 119 -7.83 18.15 -34.32
C THR A 119 -9.09 17.39 -33.87
N GLU A 120 -10.25 18.05 -33.91
CA GLU A 120 -11.54 17.41 -33.63
C GLU A 120 -11.74 16.10 -34.45
N PRO A 121 -11.50 16.07 -35.78
CA PRO A 121 -11.50 14.82 -36.55
C PRO A 121 -10.53 13.75 -36.03
N ASP A 122 -9.33 14.13 -35.57
CA ASP A 122 -8.37 13.17 -35.00
C ASP A 122 -8.86 12.59 -33.66
N LEU A 123 -9.50 13.39 -32.81
CA LEU A 123 -10.06 12.95 -31.53
C LEU A 123 -11.27 12.03 -31.74
N ILE A 124 -12.18 12.39 -32.66
CA ILE A 124 -13.32 11.54 -33.03
C ILE A 124 -12.85 10.23 -33.68
N ALA A 125 -11.80 10.25 -34.49
CA ALA A 125 -11.21 9.02 -35.05
C ALA A 125 -10.58 8.13 -33.95
N GLN A 126 -9.85 8.71 -33.00
CA GLN A 126 -9.29 7.98 -31.84
C GLN A 126 -10.39 7.40 -30.95
N ALA A 127 -11.46 8.14 -30.69
CA ALA A 127 -12.62 7.66 -29.93
C ALA A 127 -13.34 6.49 -30.62
N ARG A 128 -13.55 6.56 -31.94
CA ARG A 128 -14.14 5.44 -32.71
C ARG A 128 -13.20 4.21 -32.74
N ALA A 129 -11.88 4.41 -32.79
CA ALA A 129 -10.92 3.31 -32.68
C ALA A 129 -10.90 2.67 -31.29
N TRP A 130 -10.96 3.47 -30.22
CA TRP A 130 -11.08 2.97 -28.84
C TRP A 130 -12.38 2.19 -28.62
N LEU A 131 -13.51 2.73 -29.10
CA LEU A 131 -14.82 2.07 -29.04
C LEU A 131 -14.82 0.68 -29.72
N ALA A 132 -13.98 0.47 -30.73
CA ALA A 132 -13.85 -0.85 -31.34
C ALA A 132 -13.22 -1.87 -30.37
N GLU A 133 -12.13 -1.48 -29.68
CA GLU A 133 -11.33 -2.36 -28.79
C GLU A 133 -11.86 -2.49 -27.36
N ASP A 134 -12.67 -1.55 -26.87
CA ASP A 134 -13.16 -1.54 -25.48
C ASP A 134 -14.02 -2.79 -25.18
N PRO A 135 -13.66 -3.64 -24.21
CA PRO A 135 -14.40 -4.87 -23.91
C PRO A 135 -15.52 -4.70 -22.89
N ASP A 136 -15.77 -3.51 -22.35
CA ASP A 136 -16.84 -3.26 -21.37
C ASP A 136 -18.11 -2.67 -22.05
N PRO A 137 -19.27 -3.37 -22.03
CA PRO A 137 -20.50 -2.85 -22.62
C PRO A 137 -20.93 -1.47 -22.09
N GLU A 138 -20.61 -1.13 -20.84
CA GLU A 138 -21.03 0.14 -20.23
C GLU A 138 -20.23 1.33 -20.78
N THR A 139 -18.90 1.23 -20.86
CA THR A 139 -18.07 2.32 -21.42
C THR A 139 -18.16 2.37 -22.95
N ARG A 140 -18.46 1.25 -23.61
CA ARG A 140 -18.87 1.26 -25.04
C ARG A 140 -20.15 2.06 -25.26
N ASP A 141 -21.18 1.86 -24.45
CA ASP A 141 -22.46 2.58 -24.55
C ASP A 141 -22.29 4.07 -24.23
N GLU A 142 -21.55 4.41 -23.16
CA GLU A 142 -21.18 5.78 -22.81
C GLU A 142 -20.48 6.51 -23.96
N LEU A 143 -19.42 5.92 -24.52
CA LEU A 143 -18.66 6.53 -25.63
C LEU A 143 -19.45 6.57 -26.94
N SER A 144 -20.31 5.59 -27.19
CA SER A 144 -21.21 5.59 -28.36
C SER A 144 -22.18 6.77 -28.30
N LYS A 145 -22.71 7.10 -27.12
CA LYS A 145 -23.63 8.24 -26.93
C LYS A 145 -22.95 9.58 -27.15
N LEU A 146 -21.74 9.77 -26.61
CA LEU A 146 -20.94 10.99 -26.87
C LEU A 146 -20.65 11.14 -28.38
N LEU A 147 -20.14 10.08 -29.02
CA LEU A 147 -19.86 10.07 -30.46
C LEU A 147 -21.10 10.31 -31.32
N GLN A 148 -22.27 9.83 -30.89
CA GLN A 148 -23.54 10.03 -31.59
C GLN A 148 -24.00 11.49 -31.47
N ALA A 149 -23.97 12.08 -30.26
CA ALA A 149 -24.34 13.47 -30.02
C ALA A 149 -23.50 14.47 -30.85
N THR A 150 -22.17 14.28 -30.91
CA THR A 150 -21.29 15.09 -31.78
C THR A 150 -21.56 14.87 -33.27
N THR A 151 -22.12 13.72 -33.67
CA THR A 151 -22.44 13.45 -35.10
C THR A 151 -23.78 14.08 -35.48
N ASP A 152 -24.86 13.78 -34.75
CA ASP A 152 -26.23 14.20 -35.09
C ASP A 152 -26.36 15.72 -35.16
N ALA A 153 -25.64 16.44 -34.30
CA ALA A 153 -25.65 17.90 -34.30
C ALA A 153 -24.75 18.54 -35.36
N ALA A 154 -23.69 17.86 -35.81
CA ALA A 154 -22.90 18.32 -36.97
C ALA A 154 -23.72 18.29 -38.26
N ASP A 155 -24.69 17.36 -38.36
CA ASP A 155 -25.70 17.34 -39.40
C ASP A 155 -26.82 18.37 -39.12
N ALA A 156 -27.40 18.42 -37.92
CA ALA A 156 -28.49 19.34 -37.59
C ALA A 156 -28.11 20.84 -37.70
N ALA A 157 -26.87 21.21 -37.35
CA ALA A 157 -26.37 22.58 -37.47
C ALA A 157 -26.24 23.09 -38.92
N GLN A 158 -26.39 22.22 -39.93
CA GLN A 158 -26.45 22.61 -41.34
C GLN A 158 -27.87 23.00 -41.79
N ASP A 159 -28.91 22.50 -41.12
CA ASP A 159 -30.32 22.61 -41.54
C ASP A 159 -31.21 23.48 -40.62
N ALA A 160 -30.76 23.87 -39.43
CA ALA A 160 -31.64 24.39 -38.38
C ALA A 160 -31.52 25.92 -38.11
N GLU A 161 -32.65 26.64 -38.21
CA GLU A 161 -32.81 28.02 -37.72
C GLU A 161 -33.66 28.05 -36.44
N GLY A 162 -33.16 28.65 -35.35
CA GLY A 162 -33.97 28.94 -34.15
C GLY A 162 -33.25 28.75 -32.83
N THR A 163 -34.03 28.68 -31.74
CA THR A 163 -33.51 28.45 -30.38
C THR A 163 -33.25 26.97 -30.07
N GLU A 164 -33.92 26.05 -30.77
CA GLU A 164 -33.72 24.60 -30.63
C GLU A 164 -32.34 24.22 -31.20
N ALA A 165 -32.05 24.68 -32.43
CA ALA A 165 -30.73 24.61 -33.07
C ALA A 165 -29.55 25.08 -32.18
N ALA A 166 -29.79 26.12 -31.36
CA ALA A 166 -28.78 26.68 -30.46
C ALA A 166 -28.56 25.83 -29.20
N GLN A 167 -29.54 25.04 -28.78
CA GLN A 167 -29.36 24.05 -27.71
C GLN A 167 -28.69 22.79 -28.26
N ASP A 168 -29.14 22.28 -29.40
CA ASP A 168 -28.57 21.09 -30.05
C ASP A 168 -27.07 21.28 -30.34
N ALA A 169 -26.67 22.48 -30.79
CA ALA A 169 -25.26 22.83 -30.99
C ALA A 169 -24.45 22.96 -29.68
N GLN A 170 -25.08 23.31 -28.55
CA GLN A 170 -24.40 23.36 -27.25
C GLN A 170 -24.22 21.96 -26.67
N ASP A 171 -25.26 21.12 -26.69
CA ASP A 171 -25.21 19.73 -26.24
C ASP A 171 -24.14 18.93 -27.01
N ALA A 172 -23.93 19.27 -28.28
CA ALA A 172 -22.87 18.72 -29.12
C ALA A 172 -21.46 19.17 -28.76
N GLN A 173 -21.28 20.46 -28.44
CA GLN A 173 -20.02 21.00 -27.95
C GLN A 173 -19.67 20.39 -26.59
N ASP A 174 -20.63 20.28 -25.68
CA ASP A 174 -20.46 19.63 -24.38
C ASP A 174 -20.06 18.15 -24.55
N ALA A 175 -20.69 17.42 -25.49
CA ALA A 175 -20.32 16.05 -25.83
C ALA A 175 -18.93 15.93 -26.48
N PHE A 176 -18.52 16.90 -27.30
CA PHE A 176 -17.17 16.96 -27.86
C PHE A 176 -16.12 17.29 -26.79
N ASP A 177 -16.39 18.24 -25.90
CA ASP A 177 -15.48 18.64 -24.83
C ASP A 177 -15.24 17.48 -23.84
N GLU A 178 -16.27 16.67 -23.55
CA GLU A 178 -16.13 15.39 -22.83
C GLU A 178 -15.20 14.42 -23.58
N ILE A 179 -15.33 14.27 -24.91
CA ILE A 179 -14.39 13.45 -25.71
C ILE A 179 -12.98 14.06 -25.65
N ALA A 180 -12.82 15.38 -25.76
CA ALA A 180 -11.53 16.07 -25.74
C ALA A 180 -10.79 15.88 -24.41
N ASP A 181 -11.48 15.97 -23.27
CA ASP A 181 -10.90 15.63 -21.96
C ASP A 181 -10.47 14.15 -21.90
N ARG A 182 -11.40 13.24 -22.24
CA ARG A 182 -11.19 11.78 -22.16
C ARG A 182 -10.09 11.26 -23.09
N PHE A 183 -9.83 11.96 -24.19
CA PHE A 183 -8.84 11.60 -25.23
C PHE A 183 -7.65 12.58 -25.30
N SER A 184 -7.50 13.49 -24.34
CA SER A 184 -6.35 14.41 -24.22
C SER A 184 -5.00 13.72 -24.02
N GLY A 185 -4.98 12.43 -23.69
CA GLY A 185 -3.77 11.64 -23.49
C GLY A 185 -4.08 10.20 -23.05
N MET A 186 -3.16 9.62 -22.27
CA MET A 186 -3.35 8.34 -21.57
C MET A 186 -3.26 8.58 -20.06
N LEU A 187 -4.10 7.88 -19.28
CA LEU A 187 -4.02 7.88 -17.82
C LEU A 187 -2.62 7.49 -17.36
N GLN A 188 -1.97 8.35 -16.57
CA GLN A 188 -0.55 8.23 -16.27
C GLN A 188 -0.26 7.13 -15.24
N PHE A 189 0.67 6.23 -15.57
CA PHE A 189 1.20 5.21 -14.67
C PHE A 189 2.43 5.77 -13.93
N GLY A 190 2.49 5.57 -12.61
CA GLY A 190 3.63 5.97 -11.78
C GLY A 190 3.72 5.16 -10.49
N THR A 191 4.53 5.61 -9.53
CA THR A 191 4.70 4.96 -8.21
C THR A 191 3.37 4.59 -7.52
N ALA A 192 2.34 5.43 -7.65
CA ALA A 192 1.01 5.23 -7.08
C ALA A 192 0.16 4.16 -7.79
N GLY A 193 0.66 3.58 -8.89
CA GLY A 193 -0.09 2.77 -9.84
C GLY A 193 -0.77 3.61 -10.92
N LEU A 194 -1.91 3.12 -11.43
CA LEU A 194 -2.94 3.98 -12.03
C LEU A 194 -3.95 4.42 -10.97
N ARG A 195 -4.51 5.62 -11.14
CA ARG A 195 -5.73 6.09 -10.45
C ARG A 195 -6.49 7.05 -11.36
N GLY A 196 -7.81 6.98 -11.34
CA GLY A 196 -8.67 7.93 -12.06
C GLY A 196 -10.14 7.59 -11.90
N GLU A 197 -10.99 8.51 -12.34
CA GLU A 197 -12.43 8.29 -12.38
C GLU A 197 -12.78 7.16 -13.36
N LEU A 198 -13.75 6.33 -13.02
CA LEU A 198 -14.35 5.34 -13.90
C LEU A 198 -15.09 6.00 -15.07
N GLY A 199 -14.92 5.45 -16.27
CA GLY A 199 -15.62 5.93 -17.47
C GLY A 199 -14.90 5.55 -18.76
N ALA A 200 -15.49 5.87 -19.90
CA ALA A 200 -14.93 5.59 -21.21
C ALA A 200 -13.78 6.55 -21.59
N GLY A 201 -12.82 6.01 -22.37
CA GLY A 201 -11.68 6.73 -22.93
C GLY A 201 -10.35 6.47 -22.20
N PRO A 202 -9.22 6.83 -22.82
CA PRO A 202 -7.88 6.55 -22.29
C PRO A 202 -7.48 7.35 -21.04
N MET A 203 -8.14 8.48 -20.75
CA MET A 203 -7.96 9.29 -19.52
C MET A 203 -8.95 8.92 -18.39
N ARG A 204 -9.55 7.73 -18.43
CA ARG A 204 -10.45 7.20 -17.40
C ARG A 204 -10.08 5.76 -17.02
N MET A 205 -10.46 5.32 -15.84
CA MET A 205 -10.32 3.93 -15.41
C MET A 205 -11.42 3.06 -16.05
N ASN A 206 -11.00 2.07 -16.83
CA ASN A 206 -11.89 1.11 -17.48
C ASN A 206 -11.12 -0.18 -17.81
N ARG A 207 -11.86 -1.20 -18.28
CA ARG A 207 -11.29 -2.51 -18.59
C ARG A 207 -10.21 -2.44 -19.67
N ALA A 208 -10.39 -1.58 -20.68
CA ALA A 208 -9.40 -1.36 -21.73
C ALA A 208 -8.06 -0.80 -21.21
N VAL A 209 -8.10 0.22 -20.33
CA VAL A 209 -6.91 0.76 -19.65
C VAL A 209 -6.25 -0.29 -18.75
N VAL A 210 -7.04 -1.05 -17.97
CA VAL A 210 -6.51 -2.09 -17.07
C VAL A 210 -5.85 -3.25 -17.83
N ILE A 211 -6.44 -3.70 -18.94
CA ILE A 211 -5.84 -4.72 -19.82
C ILE A 211 -4.53 -4.22 -20.43
N ARG A 212 -4.46 -2.94 -20.83
CA ARG A 212 -3.23 -2.31 -21.33
C ARG A 212 -2.15 -2.26 -20.25
N ALA A 213 -2.53 -1.89 -19.01
CA ALA A 213 -1.64 -1.85 -17.86
C ALA A 213 -1.09 -3.24 -17.49
N ALA A 214 -1.96 -4.25 -17.44
CA ALA A 214 -1.57 -5.63 -17.19
C ALA A 214 -0.65 -6.19 -18.28
N ALA A 215 -0.88 -5.84 -19.55
CA ALA A 215 -0.05 -6.28 -20.68
C ALA A 215 1.35 -5.66 -20.65
N GLY A 216 1.45 -4.35 -20.33
CA GLY A 216 2.73 -3.68 -20.12
C GLY A 216 3.50 -4.23 -18.92
N LEU A 217 2.82 -4.43 -17.78
CA LEU A 217 3.42 -5.07 -16.60
C LEU A 217 3.90 -6.50 -16.91
N ALA A 218 3.15 -7.30 -17.67
CA ALA A 218 3.58 -8.63 -18.08
C ALA A 218 4.79 -8.58 -19.03
N ALA A 219 4.89 -7.57 -19.91
CA ALA A 219 6.06 -7.33 -20.75
C ALA A 219 7.29 -6.90 -19.93
N TYR A 220 7.11 -6.08 -18.90
CA TYR A 220 8.15 -5.71 -17.94
C TYR A 220 8.67 -6.93 -17.18
N LEU A 221 7.77 -7.74 -16.61
CA LEU A 221 8.14 -8.91 -15.81
C LEU A 221 8.91 -9.95 -16.63
N ARG A 222 8.55 -10.18 -17.92
CA ARG A 222 9.29 -11.10 -18.81
C ARG A 222 10.73 -10.67 -19.11
N LYS A 223 11.11 -9.41 -18.87
CA LYS A 223 12.51 -8.94 -19.00
C LYS A 223 13.35 -9.21 -17.75
N HIS A 224 12.70 -9.56 -16.63
CA HIS A 224 13.32 -9.73 -15.31
C HIS A 224 13.14 -11.14 -14.73
N HIS A 225 12.16 -11.91 -15.22
CA HIS A 225 11.80 -13.24 -14.75
C HIS A 225 11.37 -14.14 -15.93
N ASP A 226 11.97 -15.32 -16.06
CA ASP A 226 11.57 -16.31 -17.07
C ASP A 226 10.15 -16.86 -16.83
N GLN A 227 9.79 -17.03 -15.56
CA GLN A 227 8.48 -17.47 -15.06
C GLN A 227 8.24 -16.87 -13.66
N GLY A 228 6.98 -16.84 -13.22
CA GLY A 228 6.64 -16.40 -11.87
C GLY A 228 5.18 -16.62 -11.50
N LEU A 229 4.91 -16.50 -10.20
CA LEU A 229 3.56 -16.30 -9.66
C LEU A 229 3.28 -14.79 -9.58
N VAL A 230 2.08 -14.37 -9.98
CA VAL A 230 1.56 -13.01 -9.82
C VAL A 230 0.27 -13.10 -9.00
N VAL A 231 0.18 -12.34 -7.91
CA VAL A 231 -1.01 -12.35 -7.03
C VAL A 231 -1.87 -11.10 -7.27
N ILE A 232 -3.18 -11.26 -7.37
CA ILE A 232 -4.13 -10.16 -7.61
C ILE A 232 -5.07 -10.02 -6.41
N GLY A 233 -5.01 -8.87 -5.75
CA GLY A 233 -5.95 -8.40 -4.72
C GLY A 233 -6.87 -7.31 -5.28
N TYR A 234 -7.97 -7.05 -4.59
CA TYR A 234 -8.92 -6.01 -4.96
C TYR A 234 -9.77 -5.55 -3.76
N ASP A 235 -10.23 -4.30 -3.80
CA ASP A 235 -11.19 -3.77 -2.85
C ASP A 235 -12.66 -3.94 -3.31
N ALA A 236 -13.59 -3.32 -2.58
CA ALA A 236 -15.03 -3.41 -2.86
C ALA A 236 -15.57 -2.38 -3.89
N ARG A 237 -14.72 -1.57 -4.55
CA ARG A 237 -15.18 -0.53 -5.49
C ARG A 237 -15.83 -1.10 -6.75
N TYR A 238 -16.61 -0.25 -7.43
CA TYR A 238 -17.15 -0.57 -8.75
C TYR A 238 -16.03 -0.98 -9.73
N LYS A 239 -16.29 -2.04 -10.50
CA LYS A 239 -15.34 -2.71 -11.43
C LYS A 239 -14.09 -3.34 -10.79
N SER A 240 -13.85 -3.28 -9.48
CA SER A 240 -12.64 -3.85 -8.86
C SER A 240 -12.48 -5.35 -9.14
N THR A 241 -13.58 -6.12 -9.10
CA THR A 241 -13.59 -7.55 -9.45
C THR A 241 -13.31 -7.81 -10.94
N ASP A 242 -13.86 -7.00 -11.84
CA ASP A 242 -13.69 -7.14 -13.29
C ASP A 242 -12.25 -6.85 -13.70
N PHE A 243 -11.68 -5.76 -13.17
CA PHE A 243 -10.29 -5.38 -13.36
C PHE A 243 -9.32 -6.43 -12.80
N ALA A 244 -9.62 -7.03 -11.65
CA ALA A 244 -8.84 -8.13 -11.10
C ALA A 244 -8.88 -9.37 -11.99
N ARG A 245 -10.06 -9.70 -12.54
CA ARG A 245 -10.24 -10.82 -13.50
C ARG A 245 -9.50 -10.58 -14.81
N ASP A 246 -9.62 -9.38 -15.40
CA ASP A 246 -8.90 -9.01 -16.62
C ASP A 246 -7.38 -9.10 -16.42
N THR A 247 -6.89 -8.65 -15.27
CA THR A 247 -5.47 -8.76 -14.89
C THR A 247 -5.04 -10.23 -14.83
N ALA A 248 -5.82 -11.08 -14.16
CA ALA A 248 -5.52 -12.51 -14.06
C ALA A 248 -5.53 -13.21 -15.43
N ALA A 249 -6.48 -12.86 -16.30
CA ALA A 249 -6.54 -13.34 -17.68
C ALA A 249 -5.30 -12.91 -18.49
N VAL A 250 -4.92 -11.63 -18.47
CA VAL A 250 -3.73 -11.13 -19.19
C VAL A 250 -2.45 -11.76 -18.67
N MET A 251 -2.28 -11.92 -17.35
CA MET A 251 -1.09 -12.57 -16.76
C MET A 251 -1.01 -14.05 -17.15
N THR A 252 -2.14 -14.76 -17.15
CA THR A 252 -2.23 -16.15 -17.60
C THR A 252 -1.88 -16.27 -19.09
N GLY A 253 -2.47 -15.43 -19.94
CA GLY A 253 -2.21 -15.38 -21.38
C GLY A 253 -0.78 -14.95 -21.73
N ALA A 254 -0.12 -14.20 -20.85
CA ALA A 254 1.28 -13.80 -20.96
C ALA A 254 2.29 -14.89 -20.51
N GLY A 255 1.82 -16.01 -19.95
CA GLY A 255 2.65 -17.14 -19.50
C GLY A 255 2.99 -17.18 -18.01
N PHE A 256 2.46 -16.26 -17.19
CA PHE A 256 2.63 -16.28 -15.73
C PHE A 256 1.57 -17.15 -15.06
N ARG A 257 1.90 -17.70 -13.87
CA ARG A 257 0.87 -18.21 -12.97
C ARG A 257 0.17 -17.03 -12.33
N ALA A 258 -1.10 -16.78 -12.65
CA ALA A 258 -1.89 -15.78 -11.96
C ALA A 258 -2.71 -16.43 -10.83
N ALA A 259 -2.80 -15.77 -9.67
CA ALA A 259 -3.61 -16.21 -8.54
C ALA A 259 -4.38 -15.02 -7.94
N VAL A 260 -5.68 -15.13 -7.79
CA VAL A 260 -6.56 -14.07 -7.29
C VAL A 260 -6.94 -14.36 -5.84
N LEU A 261 -6.96 -13.34 -4.97
CA LEU A 261 -7.52 -13.46 -3.61
C LEU A 261 -9.01 -13.86 -3.68
N PRO A 262 -9.55 -14.64 -2.71
CA PRO A 262 -10.89 -15.25 -2.80
C PRO A 262 -12.07 -14.26 -2.91
N ARG A 263 -11.85 -13.01 -2.51
CA ARG A 263 -12.85 -11.98 -2.21
C ARG A 263 -12.14 -10.64 -1.97
N PRO A 264 -12.87 -9.51 -1.91
CA PRO A 264 -12.27 -8.23 -1.50
C PRO A 264 -11.56 -8.35 -0.14
N LEU A 265 -10.28 -7.97 -0.08
CA LEU A 265 -9.42 -8.10 1.11
C LEU A 265 -8.46 -6.91 1.23
N PRO A 266 -7.98 -6.57 2.44
CA PRO A 266 -7.09 -5.41 2.63
C PRO A 266 -5.78 -5.50 1.86
N THR A 267 -5.27 -4.37 1.34
CA THR A 267 -3.97 -4.31 0.64
C THR A 267 -2.80 -4.90 1.45
N PRO A 268 -2.73 -4.76 2.80
CA PRO A 268 -1.70 -5.44 3.60
C PRO A 268 -1.71 -6.97 3.50
N VAL A 269 -2.85 -7.60 3.17
CA VAL A 269 -2.96 -9.05 2.94
C VAL A 269 -2.32 -9.42 1.60
N LEU A 270 -2.52 -8.64 0.53
CA LEU A 270 -1.79 -8.83 -0.73
C LEU A 270 -0.28 -8.66 -0.54
N ALA A 271 0.15 -7.56 0.09
CA ALA A 271 1.58 -7.28 0.33
C ALA A 271 2.26 -8.40 1.14
N PHE A 272 1.52 -9.04 2.05
CA PHE A 272 1.95 -10.27 2.71
C PHE A 272 1.94 -11.48 1.77
N ALA A 273 0.88 -11.69 0.99
CA ALA A 273 0.71 -12.82 0.07
C ALA A 273 1.87 -12.95 -0.92
N ILE A 274 2.32 -11.83 -1.50
CA ILE A 274 3.47 -11.78 -2.42
C ILE A 274 4.70 -12.44 -1.78
N ARG A 275 5.05 -12.00 -0.58
CA ARG A 275 6.22 -12.50 0.18
C ARG A 275 6.01 -13.90 0.74
N HIS A 276 4.77 -14.28 1.03
CA HIS A 276 4.42 -15.58 1.61
C HIS A 276 4.45 -16.70 0.57
N LEU A 277 3.97 -16.42 -0.65
CA LEU A 277 3.87 -17.37 -1.76
C LEU A 277 5.09 -17.32 -2.71
N GLY A 278 5.99 -16.36 -2.54
CA GLY A 278 7.16 -16.19 -3.41
C GLY A 278 6.80 -15.65 -4.81
N ALA A 279 5.80 -14.76 -4.88
CA ALA A 279 5.37 -14.15 -6.12
C ALA A 279 6.41 -13.13 -6.65
N VAL A 280 6.51 -12.97 -7.97
CA VAL A 280 7.39 -11.98 -8.61
C VAL A 280 6.78 -10.58 -8.60
N ALA A 281 5.44 -10.50 -8.53
CA ALA A 281 4.69 -9.26 -8.42
C ALA A 281 3.33 -9.51 -7.74
N GLY A 282 2.68 -8.43 -7.32
CA GLY A 282 1.25 -8.41 -7.05
C GLY A 282 0.59 -7.11 -7.45
N ILE A 283 -0.71 -7.18 -7.69
CA ILE A 283 -1.54 -6.05 -8.12
C ILE A 283 -2.69 -5.90 -7.13
N GLU A 284 -2.90 -4.70 -6.59
CA GLU A 284 -4.10 -4.38 -5.82
C GLU A 284 -4.99 -3.45 -6.64
N VAL A 285 -6.20 -3.90 -6.96
CA VAL A 285 -7.19 -3.06 -7.62
C VAL A 285 -7.95 -2.24 -6.57
N THR A 286 -7.51 -1.00 -6.39
CA THR A 286 -8.10 -0.04 -5.45
C THR A 286 -7.64 1.39 -5.75
N ALA A 287 -8.50 2.37 -5.46
CA ALA A 287 -8.09 3.77 -5.30
C ALA A 287 -7.91 4.19 -3.82
N SER A 288 -7.87 3.24 -2.89
CA SER A 288 -7.73 3.47 -1.45
C SER A 288 -8.85 4.38 -0.92
N HIS A 289 -8.55 5.63 -0.60
CA HIS A 289 -9.41 6.62 0.04
C HIS A 289 -10.02 7.66 -0.93
N ASN A 290 -9.79 7.54 -2.24
CA ASN A 290 -10.37 8.40 -3.28
C ASN A 290 -11.94 8.32 -3.33
N PRO A 291 -12.64 9.25 -4.03
CA PRO A 291 -14.11 9.28 -4.14
C PRO A 291 -14.76 8.00 -4.68
N PRO A 292 -16.10 7.84 -4.61
CA PRO A 292 -16.82 6.64 -5.06
C PRO A 292 -16.64 6.27 -6.54
N ARG A 293 -16.50 7.26 -7.42
CA ARG A 293 -16.30 7.03 -8.87
C ARG A 293 -14.86 6.73 -9.25
N ASP A 294 -13.88 6.87 -8.35
CA ASP A 294 -12.49 6.55 -8.65
C ASP A 294 -12.22 5.06 -8.48
N ASN A 295 -11.36 4.50 -9.34
CA ASN A 295 -10.69 3.24 -9.06
C ASN A 295 -9.19 3.35 -9.42
N GLY A 296 -8.41 2.30 -9.18
CA GLY A 296 -6.96 2.32 -9.33
C GLY A 296 -6.34 0.94 -9.38
N TYR A 297 -5.03 0.92 -9.63
CA TYR A 297 -4.26 -0.27 -9.96
C TYR A 297 -2.86 -0.14 -9.36
N LYS A 298 -2.69 -0.48 -8.07
CA LYS A 298 -1.38 -0.43 -7.40
C LYS A 298 -0.55 -1.64 -7.83
N VAL A 299 0.75 -1.44 -8.05
CA VAL A 299 1.69 -2.54 -8.39
C VAL A 299 2.76 -2.69 -7.30
N TYR A 300 3.00 -3.94 -6.93
CA TYR A 300 4.01 -4.38 -5.97
C TYR A 300 4.93 -5.40 -6.64
N LEU A 301 6.22 -5.41 -6.30
CA LEU A 301 7.16 -6.43 -6.78
C LEU A 301 7.45 -7.48 -5.70
N GLY A 302 8.22 -8.52 -6.04
CA GLY A 302 8.40 -9.74 -5.23
C GLY A 302 9.05 -9.57 -3.85
N ASP A 303 9.53 -8.38 -3.49
CA ASP A 303 9.92 -8.05 -2.11
C ASP A 303 8.70 -7.64 -1.25
N GLY A 304 7.51 -7.48 -1.82
CA GLY A 304 6.29 -7.01 -1.18
C GLY A 304 6.19 -5.49 -1.07
N SER A 305 7.12 -4.73 -1.65
CA SER A 305 7.08 -3.26 -1.69
C SER A 305 6.31 -2.75 -2.90
N GLN A 306 5.67 -1.60 -2.75
CA GLN A 306 5.07 -0.86 -3.87
C GLN A 306 6.18 -0.30 -4.77
N ILE A 307 5.93 -0.20 -6.07
CA ILE A 307 6.90 0.31 -7.05
C ILE A 307 7.35 1.75 -6.78
N VAL A 308 8.62 2.01 -7.05
CA VAL A 308 9.30 3.32 -6.91
C VAL A 308 10.24 3.56 -8.10
N PRO A 309 10.70 4.79 -8.38
CA PRO A 309 11.51 5.07 -9.56
C PRO A 309 12.87 4.34 -9.51
N PRO A 310 13.38 3.82 -10.65
CA PRO A 310 12.88 4.02 -12.02
C PRO A 310 11.80 3.01 -12.49
N VAL A 311 11.45 2.02 -11.68
CA VAL A 311 10.61 0.87 -12.07
C VAL A 311 9.24 1.28 -12.59
N ASP A 312 8.66 2.36 -12.06
CA ASP A 312 7.38 2.88 -12.51
C ASP A 312 7.45 3.46 -13.94
N ALA A 313 8.50 4.20 -14.26
CA ALA A 313 8.75 4.70 -15.62
C ALA A 313 9.10 3.57 -16.61
N GLU A 314 9.80 2.52 -16.16
CA GLU A 314 10.08 1.33 -16.97
C GLU A 314 8.79 0.58 -17.32
N ILE A 315 7.89 0.34 -16.35
CA ILE A 315 6.58 -0.26 -16.59
C ILE A 315 5.72 0.64 -17.49
N ALA A 316 5.70 1.96 -17.26
CA ALA A 316 4.95 2.91 -18.08
C ALA A 316 5.39 2.88 -19.56
N ALA A 317 6.67 2.69 -19.84
CA ALA A 317 7.19 2.53 -21.20
C ALA A 317 6.66 1.25 -21.89
N GLU A 318 6.57 0.13 -21.16
CA GLU A 318 5.97 -1.10 -21.69
C GLU A 318 4.45 -0.95 -21.93
N ILE A 319 3.73 -0.22 -21.06
CA ILE A 319 2.31 0.08 -21.23
C ILE A 319 2.08 0.95 -22.49
N ALA A 320 2.92 1.95 -22.72
CA ALA A 320 2.88 2.80 -23.90
C ALA A 320 3.24 2.07 -25.21
N ALA A 321 4.00 0.96 -25.12
CA ALA A 321 4.33 0.12 -26.27
C ALA A 321 3.15 -0.76 -26.74
N ILE A 322 2.14 -1.02 -25.90
CA ILE A 322 0.94 -1.75 -26.30
C ILE A 322 0.12 -0.89 -27.28
N ARG A 323 0.03 -1.33 -28.54
CA ARG A 323 -0.68 -0.59 -29.61
C ARG A 323 -2.18 -0.92 -29.65
N SER A 324 -2.52 -2.21 -29.68
CA SER A 324 -3.88 -2.75 -29.73
C SER A 324 -4.15 -3.74 -28.60
N LEU A 325 -5.38 -3.80 -28.11
CA LEU A 325 -5.84 -4.81 -27.15
C LEU A 325 -6.26 -6.14 -27.82
N ASN A 326 -6.34 -6.18 -29.16
CA ASN A 326 -6.65 -7.41 -29.90
C ASN A 326 -5.50 -8.42 -29.82
N ASP A 327 -4.25 -7.93 -29.79
CA ASP A 327 -3.04 -8.77 -29.73
C ASP A 327 -2.69 -9.27 -28.32
N VAL A 328 -3.39 -8.81 -27.28
CA VAL A 328 -3.13 -9.16 -25.87
C VAL A 328 -3.89 -10.43 -25.49
N PRO A 329 -3.23 -11.58 -25.24
CA PRO A 329 -3.93 -12.83 -24.96
C PRO A 329 -4.70 -12.79 -23.64
N ARG A 330 -5.99 -13.15 -23.67
CA ARG A 330 -6.90 -13.21 -22.52
C ARG A 330 -7.73 -14.50 -22.57
N PRO A 331 -7.23 -15.64 -22.06
CA PRO A 331 -8.06 -16.83 -21.90
C PRO A 331 -9.16 -16.60 -20.84
N ASP A 332 -10.32 -17.23 -20.99
CA ASP A 332 -11.45 -17.10 -20.06
C ASP A 332 -11.24 -17.75 -18.68
N SER A 333 -10.16 -18.52 -18.52
CA SER A 333 -9.80 -19.29 -17.34
C SER A 333 -8.29 -19.64 -17.34
N GLY A 334 -7.80 -20.24 -16.25
CA GLY A 334 -6.42 -20.73 -16.13
C GLY A 334 -5.63 -20.12 -14.97
N TRP A 335 -6.14 -19.05 -14.37
CA TRP A 335 -5.68 -18.55 -13.07
C TRP A 335 -6.26 -19.36 -11.91
N GLU A 336 -5.58 -19.27 -10.76
CA GLU A 336 -5.98 -19.84 -9.49
C GLU A 336 -6.85 -18.84 -8.71
N THR A 337 -7.89 -19.30 -8.01
CA THR A 337 -8.52 -18.50 -6.94
C THR A 337 -8.04 -19.08 -5.61
N LEU A 338 -7.34 -18.26 -4.83
CA LEU A 338 -6.78 -18.64 -3.54
C LEU A 338 -7.90 -18.85 -2.50
N ASN A 339 -7.59 -19.62 -1.47
CA ASN A 339 -8.44 -19.79 -0.28
C ASN A 339 -8.03 -18.82 0.84
N ASP A 340 -8.66 -18.93 2.01
CA ASP A 340 -8.32 -18.10 3.17
C ASP A 340 -6.98 -18.47 3.86
N ASP A 341 -6.22 -19.49 3.41
CA ASP A 341 -4.94 -19.89 4.04
C ASP A 341 -3.95 -18.71 4.11
N VAL A 342 -3.95 -17.85 3.09
CA VAL A 342 -3.15 -16.62 3.02
C VAL A 342 -3.57 -15.61 4.09
N LEU A 343 -4.88 -15.48 4.33
CA LEU A 343 -5.42 -14.60 5.37
C LEU A 343 -5.13 -15.17 6.76
N ASP A 344 -5.25 -16.48 6.97
CA ASP A 344 -4.93 -17.13 8.24
C ASP A 344 -3.42 -17.05 8.56
N ALA A 345 -2.55 -17.18 7.55
CA ALA A 345 -1.12 -16.98 7.69
C ALA A 345 -0.75 -15.50 7.98
N TYR A 346 -1.47 -14.54 7.38
CA TYR A 346 -1.34 -13.12 7.71
C TYR A 346 -1.76 -12.85 9.16
N LEU A 347 -2.93 -13.34 9.57
CA LEU A 347 -3.47 -13.21 10.93
C LEU A 347 -2.55 -13.85 11.98
N ALA A 348 -1.99 -15.04 11.70
CA ALA A 348 -1.01 -15.69 12.56
C ALA A 348 0.27 -14.87 12.76
N ARG A 349 0.64 -14.01 11.80
CA ARG A 349 1.75 -13.06 11.95
C ARG A 349 1.38 -11.86 12.83
N THR A 350 0.10 -11.49 12.94
CA THR A 350 -0.35 -10.44 13.88
C THR A 350 -0.25 -10.89 15.34
N ASP A 351 -0.42 -12.19 15.62
CA ASP A 351 -0.24 -12.75 16.96
C ASP A 351 1.21 -12.56 17.46
N ALA A 352 2.19 -12.56 16.54
CA ALA A 352 3.62 -12.46 16.85
C ALA A 352 4.11 -11.04 17.24
N VAL A 353 3.31 -9.98 17.03
CA VAL A 353 3.64 -8.61 17.50
C VAL A 353 3.07 -8.28 18.88
N LEU A 354 2.35 -9.22 19.50
CA LEU A 354 1.73 -9.05 20.80
C LEU A 354 2.73 -9.26 21.95
N THR A 355 2.91 -8.25 22.82
CA THR A 355 3.70 -8.42 24.05
C THR A 355 3.07 -9.49 24.96
N PRO A 356 3.79 -10.56 25.35
CA PRO A 356 3.27 -11.60 26.24
C PRO A 356 2.82 -11.04 27.59
N GLY A 357 1.70 -11.53 28.13
CA GLY A 357 1.15 -11.13 29.43
C GLY A 357 0.60 -9.69 29.50
N SER A 358 0.65 -8.91 28.42
CA SER A 358 0.04 -7.58 28.37
C SER A 358 -1.50 -7.65 28.39
N PRO A 359 -2.22 -6.65 28.96
CA PRO A 359 -3.68 -6.71 29.07
C PRO A 359 -4.44 -6.83 27.74
N ARG A 360 -5.64 -7.43 27.82
CA ARG A 360 -6.58 -7.62 26.70
C ARG A 360 -7.98 -7.10 27.04
N ASN A 361 -8.05 -5.90 27.59
CA ASN A 361 -9.27 -5.29 28.10
C ASN A 361 -9.57 -3.89 27.53
N ALA A 362 -8.81 -3.44 26.52
CA ALA A 362 -9.09 -2.19 25.82
C ALA A 362 -10.40 -2.31 25.03
N ARG A 363 -11.31 -1.35 25.21
CA ARG A 363 -12.61 -1.30 24.53
C ARG A 363 -12.48 -0.34 23.36
N VAL A 364 -12.90 -0.78 22.18
CA VAL A 364 -12.63 -0.10 20.91
C VAL A 364 -13.94 0.20 20.19
N VAL A 365 -14.07 1.40 19.61
CA VAL A 365 -15.01 1.63 18.50
C VAL A 365 -14.25 1.57 17.19
N TYR A 366 -14.83 0.92 16.20
CA TYR A 366 -14.21 0.70 14.89
C TYR A 366 -15.09 1.17 13.74
N THR A 367 -14.49 1.74 12.70
CA THR A 367 -15.13 1.90 11.39
C THR A 367 -14.17 1.52 10.26
N PRO A 368 -14.60 0.72 9.27
CA PRO A 368 -13.83 0.51 8.04
C PRO A 368 -14.14 1.58 6.97
N LEU A 369 -15.01 2.56 7.25
CA LEU A 369 -15.52 3.55 6.28
C LEU A 369 -16.10 2.91 5.00
N HIS A 370 -16.92 1.88 5.15
CA HIS A 370 -17.42 1.01 4.06
C HIS A 370 -16.32 0.24 3.31
N GLY A 371 -15.21 -0.04 4.00
CA GLY A 371 -14.06 -0.79 3.50
C GLY A 371 -14.01 -2.28 3.85
N VAL A 372 -13.04 -2.97 3.26
CA VAL A 372 -12.79 -4.42 3.43
C VAL A 372 -12.06 -4.78 4.74
N GLY A 373 -11.67 -3.78 5.54
CA GLY A 373 -10.88 -3.97 6.77
C GLY A 373 -11.59 -4.75 7.90
N ARG A 374 -12.92 -4.73 7.96
CA ARG A 374 -13.69 -5.19 9.15
C ARG A 374 -13.41 -6.63 9.55
N GLU A 375 -13.51 -7.57 8.62
CA GLU A 375 -13.41 -9.00 8.95
C GLU A 375 -12.01 -9.34 9.44
N THR A 376 -11.00 -8.88 8.69
CA THR A 376 -9.57 -9.03 9.03
C THR A 376 -9.26 -8.45 10.40
N LEU A 377 -9.72 -7.23 10.71
CA LEU A 377 -9.51 -6.62 12.01
C LEU A 377 -10.26 -7.35 13.13
N THR A 378 -11.49 -7.81 12.88
CA THR A 378 -12.29 -8.51 13.89
C THR A 378 -11.71 -9.89 14.21
N ALA A 379 -11.21 -10.61 13.19
CA ALA A 379 -10.48 -11.86 13.36
C ALA A 379 -9.17 -11.66 14.15
N ALA A 380 -8.38 -10.62 13.82
CA ALA A 380 -7.17 -10.29 14.57
C ALA A 380 -7.46 -9.97 16.05
N PHE A 381 -8.53 -9.21 16.34
CA PHE A 381 -8.98 -8.94 17.71
C PHE A 381 -9.33 -10.21 18.48
N ALA A 382 -10.09 -11.12 17.86
CA ALA A 382 -10.51 -12.39 18.46
C ALA A 382 -9.30 -13.30 18.75
N ARG A 383 -8.37 -13.45 17.79
CA ARG A 383 -7.13 -14.25 17.96
C ARG A 383 -6.22 -13.70 19.05
N ALA A 384 -6.03 -12.38 19.07
CA ALA A 384 -5.24 -11.68 20.10
C ALA A 384 -5.90 -11.71 21.49
N GLY A 385 -7.17 -12.10 21.60
CA GLY A 385 -7.93 -12.21 22.85
C GLY A 385 -8.54 -10.90 23.35
N PHE A 386 -8.63 -9.85 22.52
CA PHE A 386 -9.29 -8.59 22.87
C PHE A 386 -10.82 -8.72 22.83
N PRO A 387 -11.57 -7.84 23.52
CA PRO A 387 -13.01 -7.75 23.35
C PRO A 387 -13.35 -7.33 21.92
N ALA A 388 -14.39 -7.90 21.33
CA ALA A 388 -14.86 -7.51 19.99
C ALA A 388 -15.12 -5.97 19.93
N PRO A 389 -14.65 -5.28 18.88
CA PRO A 389 -14.85 -3.84 18.76
C PRO A 389 -16.33 -3.51 18.51
N ALA A 390 -16.77 -2.38 19.07
CA ALA A 390 -18.06 -1.79 18.73
C ALA A 390 -17.98 -1.14 17.34
N VAL A 391 -18.29 -1.91 16.30
CA VAL A 391 -18.30 -1.44 14.91
C VAL A 391 -19.41 -0.38 14.73
N VAL A 392 -19.12 0.68 13.98
CA VAL A 392 -20.10 1.68 13.54
C VAL A 392 -21.04 1.03 12.51
N PRO A 393 -22.32 0.74 12.84
CA PRO A 393 -23.19 -0.05 11.97
C PRO A 393 -23.49 0.66 10.65
N GLU A 394 -23.55 2.00 10.65
CA GLU A 394 -23.82 2.82 9.47
C GLU A 394 -22.64 2.84 8.45
N GLN A 395 -21.51 2.20 8.77
CA GLN A 395 -20.30 2.13 7.94
C GLN A 395 -19.69 0.72 7.91
N ALA A 396 -20.42 -0.31 8.34
CA ALA A 396 -19.86 -1.60 8.72
C ALA A 396 -19.66 -2.58 7.56
N GLU A 397 -20.52 -2.56 6.53
CA GLU A 397 -20.40 -3.42 5.35
C GLU A 397 -19.56 -2.72 4.27
N PRO A 398 -18.87 -3.45 3.37
CA PRO A 398 -18.26 -2.85 2.20
C PRO A 398 -19.33 -2.29 1.24
N ASP A 399 -19.21 -1.02 0.85
CA ASP A 399 -20.15 -0.33 -0.06
C ASP A 399 -19.38 0.61 -1.02
N PRO A 400 -19.38 0.34 -2.34
CA PRO A 400 -18.66 1.14 -3.33
C PRO A 400 -19.18 2.58 -3.49
N ALA A 401 -20.40 2.88 -3.02
CA ALA A 401 -20.97 4.22 -3.06
C ALA A 401 -20.50 5.10 -1.88
N PHE A 402 -19.86 4.51 -0.86
CA PHE A 402 -19.43 5.17 0.39
C PHE A 402 -20.50 6.09 1.03
N PRO A 403 -21.78 5.69 1.14
CA PRO A 403 -22.94 6.59 1.21
C PRO A 403 -23.04 7.53 2.44
N THR A 404 -22.12 7.42 3.40
CA THR A 404 -22.02 8.33 4.56
C THR A 404 -20.96 9.43 4.41
N VAL A 405 -20.06 9.32 3.42
CA VAL A 405 -18.86 10.17 3.30
C VAL A 405 -18.57 10.51 1.84
N ALA A 406 -18.37 11.79 1.53
CA ALA A 406 -17.98 12.20 0.17
C ALA A 406 -16.56 11.72 -0.22
N PHE A 407 -15.71 11.45 0.77
CA PHE A 407 -14.32 11.05 0.60
C PHE A 407 -13.94 10.12 1.78
N PRO A 408 -13.73 8.80 1.57
CA PRO A 408 -13.58 7.81 2.64
C PRO A 408 -12.16 7.79 3.27
N ASN A 409 -11.57 8.95 3.52
CA ASN A 409 -10.32 9.09 4.27
C ASN A 409 -10.64 9.48 5.73
N PRO A 410 -10.19 8.74 6.75
CA PRO A 410 -10.42 9.10 8.15
C PRO A 410 -9.67 10.37 8.60
N GLU A 411 -8.86 10.97 7.72
CA GLU A 411 -8.30 12.30 7.94
C GLU A 411 -9.25 13.47 7.65
N GLU A 412 -10.31 13.27 6.85
CA GLU A 412 -11.19 14.35 6.42
C GLU A 412 -12.19 14.81 7.50
N PRO A 413 -12.66 16.07 7.43
CA PRO A 413 -13.82 16.53 8.20
C PRO A 413 -15.05 15.65 7.93
N GLY A 414 -15.84 15.36 8.98
CA GLY A 414 -17.06 14.56 8.89
C GLY A 414 -16.84 13.04 8.84
N ALA A 415 -15.75 12.53 8.24
CA ALA A 415 -15.54 11.09 8.04
C ALA A 415 -15.58 10.27 9.36
N MET A 416 -15.13 10.87 10.46
CA MET A 416 -15.09 10.26 11.79
C MET A 416 -16.34 10.50 12.65
N ASP A 417 -17.34 11.28 12.19
CA ASP A 417 -18.42 11.76 13.06
C ASP A 417 -19.37 10.67 13.55
N LEU A 418 -19.61 9.64 12.72
CA LEU A 418 -20.36 8.44 13.10
C LEU A 418 -19.58 7.59 14.13
N ALA A 419 -18.26 7.48 13.99
CA ALA A 419 -17.40 6.86 14.99
C ALA A 419 -17.39 7.63 16.32
N PHE A 420 -17.35 8.97 16.29
CA PHE A 420 -17.50 9.79 17.49
C PHE A 420 -18.92 9.69 18.09
N ALA A 421 -19.97 9.55 17.27
CA ALA A 421 -21.33 9.36 17.75
C ALA A 421 -21.50 8.01 18.46
N THR A 422 -20.96 6.93 17.89
CA THR A 422 -20.95 5.60 18.51
C THR A 422 -20.08 5.58 19.77
N ALA A 423 -18.92 6.24 19.76
CA ALA A 423 -18.07 6.39 20.95
C ALA A 423 -18.75 7.18 22.09
N ARG A 424 -19.61 8.16 21.78
CA ARG A 424 -20.45 8.83 22.80
C ARG A 424 -21.52 7.90 23.42
N LYS A 425 -21.97 6.86 22.70
CA LYS A 425 -22.94 5.86 23.19
C LYS A 425 -22.26 4.79 24.08
N VAL A 426 -21.11 4.25 23.66
CA VAL A 426 -20.47 3.09 24.31
C VAL A 426 -19.25 3.42 25.18
N ALA A 427 -18.81 4.68 25.18
CA ALA A 427 -17.68 5.21 25.95
C ALA A 427 -16.40 4.35 25.91
N PRO A 428 -15.84 4.05 24.71
CA PRO A 428 -14.67 3.20 24.54
C PRO A 428 -13.39 3.90 25.05
N ASP A 429 -12.28 3.17 25.07
CA ASP A 429 -10.97 3.69 25.46
C ASP A 429 -10.21 4.31 24.26
N ILE A 430 -10.54 3.85 23.04
CA ILE A 430 -9.91 4.24 21.77
C ILE A 430 -10.91 4.09 20.61
N ILE A 431 -10.76 4.90 19.57
CA ILE A 431 -11.40 4.72 18.26
C ILE A 431 -10.31 4.39 17.24
N ILE A 432 -10.57 3.39 16.40
CA ILE A 432 -9.77 3.02 15.24
C ILE A 432 -10.63 3.22 13.99
N ALA A 433 -10.05 3.79 12.93
CA ALA A 433 -10.67 3.85 11.62
C ALA A 433 -9.69 3.43 10.52
N ASN A 434 -10.15 2.63 9.57
CA ASN A 434 -9.45 2.36 8.32
C ASN A 434 -10.07 3.16 7.17
N ASP A 435 -9.30 3.33 6.10
CA ASP A 435 -9.82 3.66 4.76
C ASP A 435 -10.26 2.38 4.00
N PRO A 436 -10.88 2.48 2.81
CA PRO A 436 -11.58 1.36 2.17
C PRO A 436 -10.78 0.08 1.94
N ASP A 437 -9.50 0.21 1.57
CA ASP A 437 -8.56 -0.91 1.36
C ASP A 437 -7.72 -1.22 2.61
N ALA A 438 -7.92 -0.46 3.67
CA ALA A 438 -7.29 -0.58 4.99
C ALA A 438 -5.75 -0.59 4.96
N ASP A 439 -5.13 0.11 4.01
CA ASP A 439 -3.70 0.44 4.09
C ASP A 439 -3.43 1.60 5.07
N ARG A 440 -4.44 2.41 5.41
CA ARG A 440 -4.36 3.49 6.40
C ARG A 440 -5.09 3.15 7.68
N CYS A 441 -4.58 3.68 8.79
CA CYS A 441 -5.17 3.56 10.12
C CYS A 441 -5.11 4.92 10.84
N ALA A 442 -6.27 5.49 11.16
CA ALA A 442 -6.41 6.65 12.02
C ALA A 442 -6.83 6.25 13.44
N VAL A 443 -6.28 6.95 14.43
CA VAL A 443 -6.54 6.69 15.85
C VAL A 443 -7.03 7.95 16.56
N ALA A 444 -8.12 7.84 17.30
CA ALA A 444 -8.61 8.89 18.20
C ALA A 444 -8.80 8.40 19.64
N VAL A 445 -8.61 9.30 20.59
CA VAL A 445 -8.71 9.04 22.04
C VAL A 445 -9.57 10.11 22.74
N PRO A 446 -10.15 9.83 23.93
CA PRO A 446 -10.87 10.84 24.71
C PRO A 446 -9.94 12.00 25.08
N THR A 447 -10.43 13.24 25.03
CA THR A 447 -9.66 14.36 25.57
C THR A 447 -9.75 14.38 27.10
N ILE A 448 -8.59 14.37 27.77
CA ILE A 448 -8.52 14.70 29.20
C ILE A 448 -8.75 16.21 29.34
N THR A 449 -10.00 16.61 29.58
CA THR A 449 -10.37 17.99 29.91
C THR A 449 -9.92 18.31 31.33
N ASN A 450 -8.66 18.71 31.49
CA ASN A 450 -8.13 19.21 32.75
C ASN A 450 -8.84 20.55 33.10
N PRO A 451 -9.68 20.64 34.16
CA PRO A 451 -10.63 21.74 34.34
C PRO A 451 -10.00 23.11 34.66
N THR A 452 -8.68 23.17 34.84
CA THR A 452 -7.90 24.40 35.07
C THR A 452 -7.09 24.86 33.85
N ALA A 453 -7.13 24.13 32.73
CA ALA A 453 -6.43 24.53 31.51
C ALA A 453 -7.17 25.69 30.79
N PRO A 454 -6.48 26.76 30.36
CA PRO A 454 -7.11 27.86 29.64
C PRO A 454 -7.69 27.40 28.29
N ARG A 455 -8.88 27.87 27.95
CA ARG A 455 -9.61 27.54 26.70
C ARG A 455 -9.05 28.27 25.47
N THR A 456 -7.78 28.06 25.16
CA THR A 456 -7.15 28.49 23.90
C THR A 456 -6.92 27.25 23.03
N PRO A 457 -7.40 27.19 21.78
CA PRO A 457 -7.08 26.09 20.88
C PRO A 457 -5.59 26.17 20.50
N PRO A 458 -4.80 25.10 20.65
CA PRO A 458 -3.48 25.04 20.05
C PRO A 458 -3.63 24.94 18.54
N ALA A 459 -3.19 25.96 17.80
CA ALA A 459 -3.01 25.87 16.36
C ALA A 459 -1.87 24.87 16.05
N GLY A 460 -2.07 23.98 15.07
CA GLY A 460 -1.00 23.18 14.44
C GLY A 460 -0.04 22.45 15.37
N GLY A 461 -0.52 21.50 16.19
CA GLY A 461 0.31 20.74 17.14
C GLY A 461 0.40 19.24 16.86
N CYS A 462 1.29 18.81 15.95
CA CYS A 462 1.61 17.40 15.78
C CYS A 462 2.34 16.84 17.01
N CYS A 463 1.75 15.86 17.68
CA CYS A 463 2.44 15.10 18.73
C CYS A 463 3.47 14.15 18.09
N ALA A 464 4.76 14.50 18.19
CA ALA A 464 5.85 13.79 17.52
C ALA A 464 5.91 12.29 17.84
N VAL A 465 6.30 11.50 16.84
CA VAL A 465 6.58 10.07 16.99
C VAL A 465 7.93 9.88 17.66
N THR A 466 7.96 9.34 18.87
CA THR A 466 9.18 8.74 19.43
C THR A 466 9.36 7.34 18.85
N ARG A 467 10.21 7.20 17.82
CA ARG A 467 10.75 5.89 17.42
C ARG A 467 11.37 5.22 18.66
N SER A 468 11.16 3.91 18.80
CA SER A 468 11.84 3.11 19.83
C SER A 468 13.36 3.21 19.62
N ALA A 469 14.06 3.90 20.51
CA ALA A 469 15.51 3.97 20.46
C ALA A 469 16.11 2.59 20.79
N PRO A 470 17.11 2.10 20.03
CA PRO A 470 17.76 0.83 20.34
C PRO A 470 18.54 0.93 21.65
N CYS A 471 18.37 -0.05 22.54
CA CYS A 471 19.15 -0.13 23.78
C CYS A 471 20.63 -0.40 23.48
N SER A 472 21.47 0.61 23.68
CA SER A 472 22.93 0.43 23.74
C SER A 472 23.33 -0.17 25.10
N PRO A 473 24.32 -1.08 25.15
CA PRO A 473 24.80 -1.66 26.40
C PRO A 473 25.58 -0.65 27.26
N PRO A 474 25.62 -0.81 28.60
CA PRO A 474 26.30 0.13 29.48
C PRO A 474 27.82 0.02 29.38
N THR A 475 28.48 1.08 28.90
CA THR A 475 29.94 1.20 28.94
C THR A 475 30.42 1.79 30.27
N SER A 476 31.38 1.13 30.90
CA SER A 476 31.98 1.53 32.18
C SER A 476 33.28 2.32 32.02
N SER A 477 33.44 3.48 32.69
CA SER A 477 34.76 4.00 33.12
C SER A 477 34.70 5.20 34.10
N THR A 478 35.26 5.00 35.30
CA THR A 478 36.09 5.94 36.11
C THR A 478 35.76 7.45 36.28
N SER A 479 35.45 7.85 37.53
CA SER A 479 36.20 8.79 38.43
C SER A 479 36.98 10.00 37.85
N ALA A 480 37.15 11.16 38.50
CA ALA A 480 37.17 11.54 39.94
C ALA A 480 37.02 13.10 40.07
N PRO A 481 37.33 13.81 41.20
CA PRO A 481 37.61 13.40 42.58
C PRO A 481 36.78 14.16 43.67
N VAL A 482 37.05 13.87 44.95
CA VAL A 482 36.49 14.58 46.13
C VAL A 482 37.59 15.40 46.84
N ALA A 483 37.25 16.53 47.45
CA ALA A 483 38.14 17.36 48.29
C ALA A 483 37.59 17.54 49.74
N PRO A 484 38.43 17.77 50.78
CA PRO A 484 38.07 17.41 52.16
C PRO A 484 37.99 18.54 53.21
N SER A 485 36.94 18.49 54.04
CA SER A 485 36.85 18.82 55.49
C SER A 485 37.59 20.01 56.13
N ARG A 486 36.89 20.80 56.97
CA ARG A 486 37.02 20.80 58.48
C ARG A 486 36.01 21.78 59.17
N PRO A 487 35.83 21.77 60.52
CA PRO A 487 34.52 22.06 61.14
C PRO A 487 34.51 23.06 62.35
N ARG A 488 33.39 23.06 63.11
CA ARG A 488 32.99 23.83 64.33
C ARG A 488 32.05 25.03 64.00
N SER A 489 31.13 25.47 64.86
CA SER A 489 30.90 25.21 66.29
C SER A 489 29.40 25.04 66.68
N SER A 490 29.13 24.82 67.98
CA SER A 490 27.83 24.53 68.61
C SER A 490 27.66 25.38 69.89
N PRO A 491 26.61 25.27 70.74
CA PRO A 491 25.17 24.94 70.55
C PRO A 491 24.24 25.99 71.24
N ARG A 492 22.91 25.77 71.28
CA ARG A 492 22.04 26.19 72.41
C ARG A 492 20.82 25.27 72.57
N ARG A 493 20.33 25.12 73.80
CA ARG A 493 19.15 24.32 74.23
C ARG A 493 18.18 25.22 75.00
N CYS A 494 16.88 24.91 74.94
CA CYS A 494 15.92 25.06 76.06
C CYS A 494 14.61 24.28 75.77
N SER A 495 13.79 24.08 76.80
CA SER A 495 12.51 23.31 76.81
C SER A 495 11.74 23.68 78.11
N PRO A 496 10.59 23.06 78.51
CA PRO A 496 9.52 22.35 77.79
C PRO A 496 8.07 22.78 78.20
N GLY A 497 7.03 22.18 77.58
CA GLY A 497 5.67 22.03 78.17
C GLY A 497 4.51 22.81 77.48
N SER A 498 3.22 22.46 77.66
CA SER A 498 2.64 21.20 78.18
C SER A 498 1.14 21.03 77.79
N ARG A 499 0.66 19.77 77.74
CA ARG A 499 -0.75 19.26 77.83
C ARG A 499 -1.93 20.10 77.27
N ARG A 500 -2.72 19.51 76.34
CA ARG A 500 -4.06 18.93 76.61
C ARG A 500 -4.71 18.30 75.36
N THR A 501 -5.54 17.28 75.57
CA THR A 501 -6.55 16.74 74.61
C THR A 501 -7.95 17.14 75.05
N PRO A 502 -8.91 17.18 74.12
CA PRO A 502 -9.97 16.15 74.04
C PRO A 502 -10.18 15.67 72.59
N GLY A 503 -11.04 14.70 72.25
CA GLY A 503 -11.89 13.82 73.05
C GLY A 503 -13.12 13.39 72.22
N SER A 504 -13.32 12.08 72.01
CA SER A 504 -14.29 11.54 71.05
C SER A 504 -15.72 11.44 71.59
N ARG A 505 -16.74 11.68 70.75
CA ARG A 505 -18.12 11.21 70.96
C ARG A 505 -18.97 11.19 69.68
N THR A 506 -19.31 9.99 69.24
CA THR A 506 -20.54 9.64 68.50
C THR A 506 -21.75 9.61 69.48
N PRO A 507 -23.04 9.65 69.05
CA PRO A 507 -23.63 8.64 68.15
C PRO A 507 -24.75 9.10 67.18
N ARG A 508 -25.15 8.12 66.36
CA ARG A 508 -26.38 7.98 65.54
C ARG A 508 -27.56 8.93 65.88
N ARG A 509 -28.15 9.50 64.83
CA ARG A 509 -29.42 8.97 64.32
C ARG A 509 -29.49 9.06 62.80
#